data_AF-A0A5K1K451-F1
#
_entry.id   AF-A0A5K1K451-F1
#
_cell.length_a   1.000
_cell.length_b   1.000
_cell.length_c   1.000
_cell.angle_alpha   90.00
_cell.angle_beta   90.00
_cell.angle_gamma   90.00
#
_symmetry.space_group_name_H-M   'P 1'
#
loop_
_entity.id
_entity.type
_entity.pdbx_description
1 polymer ?
#
loop_
_entity_poly.entity_id
_entity_poly.type
_entity_poly.pdbx_seq_one_letter_code
_entity_poly.pdbx_strand_id
1 'polypeptide(L)'
;MLVFCPCNRKYRYMDHNLTQRRRGLEEKIPDIKKTLAMVEFLQERREGKSAAKDEDDLDDELEDEEDAEKPLTTTFELNDTLYAEAELEDTDTVYLWLGANVMLAYKIPAAV
;
A
#
# COMPACT_ATOMS: atom_id res chain seq x y z
N MET A 1 53.94 -12.64 -5.69
CA MET A 1 52.63 -12.96 -5.08
C MET A 1 52.10 -11.83 -4.18
N LEU A 2 52.16 -10.56 -4.62
CA LEU A 2 51.68 -9.39 -3.84
C LEU A 2 50.86 -8.37 -4.66
N VAL A 3 50.72 -8.57 -5.98
CA VAL A 3 50.09 -7.60 -6.90
C VAL A 3 48.56 -7.74 -6.96
N PHE A 4 47.98 -8.87 -6.51
CA PHE A 4 46.55 -9.18 -6.69
C PHE A 4 45.64 -8.71 -5.52
N CYS A 5 46.21 -8.47 -4.33
CA CYS A 5 45.48 -8.12 -3.11
C CYS A 5 44.72 -6.76 -3.16
N PRO A 6 45.28 -5.65 -3.67
CA PRO A 6 44.59 -4.36 -3.68
C PRO A 6 43.42 -4.30 -4.67
N CYS A 7 43.46 -5.08 -5.75
CA CYS A 7 42.38 -5.18 -6.72
C CYS A 7 41.20 -5.97 -6.14
N ASN A 8 41.47 -7.16 -5.59
CA ASN A 8 40.46 -8.01 -4.96
C ASN A 8 39.70 -7.29 -3.83
N ARG A 9 40.39 -6.47 -3.03
CA ARG A 9 39.76 -5.71 -1.94
C ARG A 9 38.80 -4.61 -2.44
N LYS A 10 39.12 -3.95 -3.56
CA LYS A 10 38.21 -2.97 -4.20
C LYS A 10 36.98 -3.65 -4.78
N TYR A 11 37.17 -4.80 -5.44
CA TYR A 11 36.05 -5.60 -5.95
C TYR A 11 35.14 -6.09 -4.82
N ARG A 12 35.70 -6.64 -3.73
CA ARG A 12 34.91 -7.02 -2.55
C ARG A 12 34.15 -5.84 -1.93
N TYR A 13 34.74 -4.65 -1.92
CA TYR A 13 34.08 -3.45 -1.41
C TYR A 13 32.90 -3.03 -2.30
N MET A 14 33.07 -3.02 -3.63
CA MET A 14 31.98 -2.68 -4.56
C MET A 14 30.85 -3.72 -4.51
N ASP A 15 31.19 -5.01 -4.46
CA ASP A 15 30.22 -6.10 -4.30
C ASP A 15 29.43 -5.96 -2.99
N HIS A 16 30.12 -5.65 -1.89
CA HIS A 16 29.47 -5.42 -0.61
C HIS A 16 28.47 -4.24 -0.65
N ASN A 17 28.84 -3.13 -1.30
CA ASN A 17 27.93 -1.99 -1.46
C ASN A 17 26.70 -2.33 -2.31
N LEU A 18 26.87 -3.09 -3.38
CA LEU A 18 25.76 -3.54 -4.22
C LEU A 18 24.85 -4.51 -3.46
N THR A 19 25.44 -5.43 -2.71
CA THR A 19 24.72 -6.40 -1.88
C THR A 19 23.95 -5.71 -0.75
N GLN A 20 24.52 -4.68 -0.11
CA GLN A 20 23.82 -3.88 0.90
C GLN A 20 22.63 -3.11 0.31
N ARG A 21 22.81 -2.47 -0.86
CA ARG A 21 21.70 -1.79 -1.54
C ARG A 21 20.60 -2.78 -1.93
N ARG A 22 20.99 -3.93 -2.49
CA ARG A 22 20.08 -5.01 -2.86
C ARG A 22 19.28 -5.49 -1.66
N ARG A 23 19.93 -5.74 -0.52
CA ARG A 23 19.26 -6.14 0.71
C ARG A 23 18.26 -5.09 1.19
N GLY A 24 18.63 -3.81 1.19
CA GLY A 24 17.71 -2.73 1.57
C GLY A 24 16.51 -2.57 0.63
N LEU A 25 16.65 -2.97 -0.65
CA LEU A 25 15.52 -3.08 -1.58
C LEU A 25 14.68 -4.32 -1.28
N GLU A 26 15.31 -5.48 -1.03
CA GLU A 26 14.62 -6.73 -0.69
C GLU A 26 13.75 -6.61 0.57
N GLU A 27 14.21 -5.84 1.56
CA GLU A 27 13.44 -5.54 2.78
C GLU A 27 12.20 -4.67 2.50
N LYS A 28 12.22 -3.81 1.47
CA LYS A 28 11.10 -2.91 1.11
C LYS A 28 10.10 -3.50 0.13
N ILE A 29 10.50 -4.50 -0.66
CA ILE A 29 9.60 -5.22 -1.58
C ILE A 29 8.31 -5.69 -0.89
N PRO A 30 8.32 -6.33 0.30
CA PRO A 30 7.09 -6.79 0.93
C PRO A 30 6.20 -5.63 1.38
N ASP A 31 6.76 -4.51 1.83
CA ASP A 31 5.98 -3.36 2.28
C ASP A 31 5.23 -2.70 1.12
N ILE A 32 5.89 -2.53 -0.04
CA ILE A 32 5.26 -1.97 -1.24
C ILE A 32 4.12 -2.88 -1.74
N LYS A 33 4.29 -4.20 -1.67
CA LYS A 33 3.24 -5.15 -2.06
C LYS A 33 2.02 -5.07 -1.15
N LYS A 34 2.21 -4.92 0.16
CA LYS A 34 1.11 -4.75 1.12
C LYS A 34 0.36 -3.44 0.88
N THR A 35 1.08 -2.34 0.64
CA THR A 35 0.43 -1.06 0.34
C THR A 35 -0.36 -1.10 -0.96
N LEU A 36 0.11 -1.84 -1.97
CA LEU A 36 -0.60 -2.04 -3.23
C LEU A 36 -1.89 -2.85 -3.01
N ALA A 37 -1.81 -3.98 -2.30
CA ALA A 37 -2.97 -4.81 -1.97
C ALA A 37 -4.04 -4.02 -1.19
N MET A 38 -3.63 -3.10 -0.31
CA MET A 38 -4.57 -2.21 0.40
C MET A 38 -5.29 -1.25 -0.56
N VAL A 39 -4.58 -0.67 -1.53
CA VAL A 39 -5.18 0.23 -2.55
C VAL A 39 -6.11 -0.53 -3.49
N GLU A 40 -5.73 -1.75 -3.91
CA GLU A 40 -6.60 -2.64 -4.70
C GLU A 40 -7.89 -2.98 -3.95
N PHE A 41 -7.80 -3.31 -2.65
CA PHE A 41 -8.98 -3.57 -1.82
C PHE A 41 -9.90 -2.33 -1.70
N LEU A 42 -9.31 -1.13 -1.56
CA LEU A 42 -10.07 0.12 -1.56
C LEU A 42 -10.69 0.42 -2.93
N GLN A 43 -10.07 0.00 -4.03
CA GLN A 43 -10.61 0.14 -5.39
C GLN A 43 -11.78 -0.81 -5.65
N GLU A 44 -11.64 -2.10 -5.34
CA GLU A 44 -12.66 -3.13 -5.58
C GLU A 44 -13.97 -2.79 -4.85
N ARG A 45 -13.87 -2.34 -3.59
CA ARG A 45 -15.04 -1.90 -2.81
C ARG A 45 -15.69 -0.64 -3.37
N ARG A 46 -14.91 0.24 -4.01
CA ARG A 46 -15.44 1.44 -4.69
C ARG A 46 -16.18 1.08 -5.97
N GLU A 47 -15.66 0.12 -6.74
CA GLU A 47 -16.32 -0.37 -7.96
C GLU A 47 -17.66 -1.05 -7.64
N GLY A 48 -17.71 -1.86 -6.56
CA GLY A 48 -18.94 -2.48 -6.07
C GLY A 48 -20.04 -1.48 -5.66
N LYS A 49 -19.66 -0.31 -5.12
CA LYS A 49 -20.62 0.77 -4.81
C LYS A 49 -21.04 1.62 -6.01
N SER A 50 -20.26 1.63 -7.09
CA SER A 50 -20.59 2.39 -8.31
C SER A 50 -21.54 1.68 -9.27
N ALA A 51 -21.72 0.36 -9.12
CA ALA A 51 -22.73 -0.41 -9.86
C ALA A 51 -24.14 -0.31 -9.26
N ALA A 52 -24.28 0.13 -8.01
CA ALA A 52 -25.55 0.12 -7.27
C ALA A 52 -26.27 1.49 -7.23
N LYS A 53 -26.14 2.31 -8.29
CA LYS A 53 -26.79 3.64 -8.33
C LYS A 53 -27.68 3.92 -9.53
N ASP A 54 -27.98 2.93 -10.37
CA ASP A 54 -29.03 3.03 -11.38
C ASP A 54 -29.87 1.74 -11.38
N GLU A 55 -31.15 1.92 -11.03
CA GLU A 55 -32.33 1.10 -11.36
C GLU A 55 -32.57 -0.20 -10.53
N ASP A 56 -33.67 -0.16 -9.76
CA ASP A 56 -34.51 -1.22 -9.20
C ASP A 56 -34.15 -2.70 -9.51
N ASP A 57 -33.98 -3.53 -8.46
CA ASP A 57 -34.52 -4.89 -8.50
C ASP A 57 -34.92 -5.39 -7.11
N LEU A 58 -36.20 -5.78 -7.02
CA LEU A 58 -36.80 -6.52 -5.92
C LEU A 58 -36.34 -7.99 -6.02
N ASP A 59 -36.12 -8.61 -4.85
CA ASP A 59 -36.23 -10.05 -4.58
C ASP A 59 -35.04 -10.96 -5.01
N ASP A 60 -34.15 -11.31 -4.06
CA ASP A 60 -33.85 -12.73 -3.79
C ASP A 60 -33.23 -12.92 -2.39
N GLU A 61 -33.79 -13.87 -1.66
CA GLU A 61 -33.57 -14.18 -0.26
C GLU A 61 -32.47 -15.26 -0.14
N LEU A 62 -31.19 -14.86 0.03
CA LEU A 62 -30.12 -15.75 0.49
C LEU A 62 -29.14 -14.99 1.41
N GLU A 63 -29.00 -15.52 2.62
CA GLU A 63 -28.20 -15.04 3.75
C GLU A 63 -26.71 -14.86 3.38
N ASP A 64 -26.23 -13.61 3.29
CA ASP A 64 -24.87 -13.10 3.64
C ASP A 64 -24.60 -11.68 3.05
N GLU A 65 -25.56 -10.75 3.12
CA GLU A 65 -25.42 -9.38 2.57
C GLU A 65 -25.56 -8.32 3.69
N GLU A 66 -24.50 -8.14 4.49
CA GLU A 66 -24.42 -7.11 5.54
C GLU A 66 -23.22 -6.15 5.39
N ASP A 67 -22.63 -6.06 4.19
CA ASP A 67 -21.40 -5.29 3.93
C ASP A 67 -21.54 -4.12 2.94
N ALA A 68 -22.76 -3.74 2.54
CA ALA A 68 -22.96 -2.67 1.55
C ALA A 68 -22.94 -1.24 2.12
N GLU A 69 -23.25 -1.01 3.40
CA GLU A 69 -23.41 0.36 3.94
C GLU A 69 -22.59 0.69 5.20
N LYS A 70 -21.84 -0.25 5.78
CA LYS A 70 -21.15 0.04 7.04
C LYS A 70 -19.90 0.89 6.79
N PRO A 71 -19.78 2.09 7.42
CA PRO A 71 -18.54 2.85 7.39
C PRO A 71 -17.41 1.95 7.90
N LEU A 72 -16.31 1.88 7.14
CA LEU A 72 -15.23 0.97 7.47
C LEU A 72 -14.57 1.47 8.76
N THR A 73 -14.77 0.77 9.87
CA THR A 73 -14.05 1.04 11.11
C THR A 73 -12.62 0.55 10.93
N THR A 74 -11.67 1.49 10.82
CA THR A 74 -10.25 1.19 10.76
C THR A 74 -9.54 1.73 11.98
N THR A 75 -8.58 0.97 12.49
CA THR A 75 -7.72 1.39 13.58
C THR A 75 -6.51 2.17 13.03
N PHE A 76 -6.41 3.46 13.32
CA PHE A 76 -5.31 4.32 12.92
C PHE A 76 -4.24 4.44 14.01
N GLU A 77 -2.98 4.36 13.62
CA GLU A 77 -1.82 4.61 14.48
C GLU A 77 -1.57 6.13 14.60
N LEU A 78 -1.84 6.73 15.76
CA LEU A 78 -1.46 8.12 16.06
C LEU A 78 -0.02 8.20 16.62
N ASN A 79 0.42 7.13 17.29
CA ASN A 79 1.77 6.97 17.81
C ASN A 79 2.10 5.47 17.92
N ASP A 80 3.37 5.13 18.15
CA ASP A 80 3.87 3.74 18.25
C ASP A 80 3.14 2.89 19.30
N THR A 81 2.43 3.52 20.24
CA THR A 81 1.63 2.84 21.27
C THR A 81 0.16 3.30 21.35
N LEU A 82 -0.29 4.19 20.45
CA LEU A 82 -1.64 4.76 20.53
C LEU A 82 -2.39 4.56 19.21
N TYR A 83 -3.48 3.82 19.33
CA TYR A 83 -4.37 3.46 18.25
C TYR A 83 -5.73 4.14 18.48
N ALA A 84 -6.30 4.73 17.43
CA ALA A 84 -7.65 5.29 17.46
C ALA A 84 -8.53 4.56 16.45
N GLU A 85 -9.75 4.21 16.88
CA GLU A 85 -10.76 3.69 15.98
C GLU A 85 -11.44 4.87 15.28
N ALA A 86 -11.52 4.82 13.95
CA ALA A 86 -12.26 5.80 13.18
C ALA A 86 -13.04 5.13 12.06
N GLU A 87 -14.19 5.71 11.77
CA GLU A 87 -15.05 5.35 10.65
C GLU A 87 -14.55 6.06 9.39
N LEU A 88 -14.22 5.27 8.35
CA LEU A 88 -13.74 5.80 7.06
C LEU A 88 -14.92 5.99 6.11
N GLU A 89 -15.14 7.24 5.71
CA GLU A 89 -16.00 7.59 4.56
C GLU A 89 -15.25 7.34 3.24
N ASP A 90 -15.97 6.96 2.18
CA ASP A 90 -15.37 6.68 0.87
C ASP A 90 -14.72 7.96 0.30
N THR A 91 -13.39 8.00 0.24
CA THR A 91 -12.64 9.16 -0.29
C THR A 91 -11.97 8.81 -1.62
N ASP A 92 -11.98 9.76 -2.55
CA ASP A 92 -11.49 9.55 -3.93
C ASP A 92 -9.96 9.64 -4.08
N THR A 93 -9.24 10.05 -3.03
CA THR A 93 -7.82 10.43 -3.09
C THR A 93 -6.99 9.80 -1.97
N VAL A 94 -5.83 9.26 -2.34
CA VAL A 94 -4.81 8.73 -1.43
C VAL A 94 -3.60 9.66 -1.42
N TYR A 95 -3.01 9.88 -0.26
CA TYR A 95 -1.79 10.67 -0.11
C TYR A 95 -0.55 9.76 -0.19
N LEU A 96 0.30 9.95 -1.20
CA LEU A 96 1.57 9.24 -1.35
C LEU A 96 2.75 10.11 -0.96
N TRP A 97 3.69 9.50 -0.22
CA TRP A 97 4.98 10.12 0.14
C TRP A 97 6.05 9.75 -0.90
N LEU A 98 6.52 10.74 -1.67
CA LEU A 98 7.51 10.54 -2.74
C LEU A 98 8.96 10.72 -2.27
N GLY A 99 9.17 11.13 -1.02
CA GLY A 99 10.47 11.51 -0.49
C GLY A 99 10.70 13.02 -0.52
N ALA A 100 11.85 13.46 0.03
CA ALA A 100 12.26 14.87 0.07
C ALA A 100 11.21 15.84 0.67
N ASN A 101 10.47 15.41 1.70
CA ASN A 101 9.39 16.18 2.34
C ASN A 101 8.23 16.54 1.39
N VAL A 102 8.00 15.76 0.34
CA VAL A 102 6.90 15.97 -0.60
C VAL A 102 5.85 14.86 -0.46
N MET A 103 4.60 15.28 -0.21
CA MET A 103 3.40 14.44 -0.33
C MET A 103 2.53 14.94 -1.48
N LEU A 104 1.95 14.02 -2.25
CA LEU A 104 1.00 14.31 -3.32
C LEU A 104 -0.28 13.49 -3.14
N ALA A 105 -1.41 14.11 -3.44
CA ALA A 105 -2.70 13.43 -3.51
C ALA A 105 -2.89 12.83 -4.92
N TYR A 106 -3.07 11.52 -4.99
CA TYR A 106 -3.40 10.79 -6.22
C TYR A 106 -4.83 10.26 -6.13
N LYS A 107 -5.53 10.24 -7.25
CA LYS A 107 -6.79 9.48 -7.35
C LYS A 107 -6.47 7.99 -7.33
N ILE A 108 -7.35 7.18 -6.75
CA ILE A 108 -7.22 5.71 -6.67
C ILE A 108 -6.78 5.07 -8.01
N PRO A 109 -7.37 5.37 -9.19
CA PRO A 109 -6.95 4.76 -10.46
C PRO A 109 -5.55 5.18 -10.94
N ALA A 110 -4.99 6.28 -10.41
CA ALA A 110 -3.64 6.75 -10.74
C ALA A 110 -2.60 6.31 -9.69
N ALA A 111 -3.04 5.65 -8.61
CA ALA A 111 -2.19 5.16 -7.53
C ALA A 111 -1.81 3.66 -7.68
N VAL A 112 -2.34 3.00 -8.72
CA VAL A 112 -2.01 1.62 -9.13
C VAL A 112 -0.79 1.61 -10.03
#